data_AF-A0A1W9KNR6-F1
#
_entry.id   AF-A0A1W9KNR6-F1
#
_cell.length_a   1.000
_cell.length_b   1.000
_cell.length_c   1.000
_cell.angle_alpha   90.00
_cell.angle_beta   90.00
_cell.angle_gamma   90.00
#
_symmetry.space_group_name_H-M   'P 1'
#
loop_
_entity.id
_entity.type
_entity.pdbx_description
1 polymer ?
#
loop_
_entity_poly.entity_id
_entity_poly.type
_entity_poly.pdbx_seq_one_letter_code
_entity_poly.pdbx_strand_id
1 'polypeptide(L)'
;MNIQNTPEEDAFSDFELPPLQGISPHVISAHNDKIGLQAIHKFGWLRTREIGNILWANNPTRHISGARIARKWLKNKWVMQKTLPYGHGPAYLLTKIGADFLTEEYGIEAWSGKKIGDHIEQDADSWKPSLNWRHDLIANSFLTMCMGGGMHVVSELELRRKYPNAKKIPDGLIERDEVWWGIEIERSAKWSSNMRQLASSLIHVAHHPIEYEDKLINTTCLVYEDPLTAHHDGQNLFDHFGRVKRASQALLKKGETFTLVAIPVKLKGGAVIEITTPLIEVIGASYEEHYNRSLTGLKWNVHDDKSMDLDFSSYTPFSVSIEPTNKSKNDWLISFSQEDDLSDYEEFFSEKYSSMSELAIQRKALELLLKSKQYRTFFYEKWYAEEIANRKEKERLANEEKIKTKNAELEKIKISNQTIENQRIAQEKEGGFFGFLKSKNK
;
A
#
# COMPACT_ATOMS: atom_id res chain seq x y z
N MET A 1 31.78 -6.34 -18.47
CA MET A 1 31.68 -5.58 -17.21
C MET A 1 30.89 -6.43 -16.24
N ASN A 2 31.56 -6.98 -15.21
CA ASN A 2 30.94 -7.76 -14.15
C ASN A 2 30.23 -6.80 -13.19
N ILE A 3 28.91 -6.89 -13.11
CA ILE A 3 28.14 -6.23 -12.06
C ILE A 3 28.20 -7.16 -10.85
N GLN A 4 28.97 -6.74 -9.83
CA GLN A 4 28.98 -7.41 -8.54
C GLN A 4 27.65 -7.16 -7.85
N ASN A 5 26.89 -8.24 -7.61
CA ASN A 5 25.79 -8.24 -6.66
C ASN A 5 26.37 -8.09 -5.25
N THR A 6 26.11 -6.96 -4.59
CA THR A 6 26.31 -6.82 -3.15
C THR A 6 25.15 -7.48 -2.41
N PRO A 7 25.40 -8.41 -1.46
CA PRO A 7 24.35 -8.94 -0.61
C PRO A 7 24.04 -7.94 0.50
N GLU A 8 22.90 -7.25 0.38
CA GLU A 8 22.20 -6.62 1.53
C GLU A 8 21.13 -7.60 2.07
N GLU A 9 21.47 -8.89 2.17
CA GLU A 9 20.71 -9.85 2.96
C GLU A 9 21.34 -9.90 4.36
N ASP A 10 20.50 -9.89 5.40
CA ASP A 10 20.83 -10.03 6.83
C ASP A 10 20.99 -8.75 7.70
N ALA A 11 20.15 -7.74 7.49
CA ALA A 11 19.95 -6.68 8.50
C ALA A 11 19.08 -7.12 9.72
N PHE A 12 18.65 -8.38 9.80
CA PHE A 12 17.75 -8.89 10.85
C PHE A 12 18.32 -10.06 11.68
N SER A 13 19.54 -10.56 11.42
CA SER A 13 20.05 -11.77 12.09
C SER A 13 20.74 -11.56 13.44
N ASP A 14 21.22 -10.35 13.75
CA ASP A 14 22.24 -10.20 14.82
C ASP A 14 21.75 -9.47 16.10
N PHE A 15 20.44 -9.30 16.28
CA PHE A 15 19.90 -8.79 17.54
C PHE A 15 19.64 -9.92 18.56
N GLU A 16 20.71 -10.59 19.00
CA GLU A 16 20.64 -11.39 20.22
C GLU A 16 20.49 -10.43 21.41
N LEU A 17 19.26 -10.32 21.93
CA LEU A 17 19.04 -9.65 23.22
C LEU A 17 19.96 -10.32 24.24
N PRO A 18 20.79 -9.56 24.99
CA PRO A 18 21.67 -10.14 25.98
C PRO A 18 20.83 -11.00 26.92
N PRO A 19 21.31 -12.21 27.30
CA PRO A 19 20.57 -13.05 28.22
C PRO A 19 20.29 -12.21 29.47
N LEU A 20 19.01 -12.13 29.87
CA LEU A 20 18.53 -11.40 31.05
C LEU A 20 19.05 -12.05 32.35
N GLN A 21 20.36 -12.23 32.48
CA GLN A 21 21.01 -12.79 33.65
C GLN A 21 20.75 -11.85 34.83
N GLY A 22 20.14 -12.39 35.88
CA GLY A 22 19.86 -11.67 37.12
C GLY A 22 18.44 -11.13 37.27
N ILE A 23 17.59 -11.18 36.24
CA ILE A 23 16.17 -10.84 36.41
C ILE A 23 15.42 -12.05 36.97
N SER A 24 14.71 -11.85 38.09
CA SER A 24 13.89 -12.90 38.69
C SER A 24 12.86 -13.44 37.69
N PRO A 25 12.68 -14.77 37.58
CA PRO A 25 11.64 -15.38 36.72
C PRO A 25 10.23 -14.82 36.99
N HIS A 26 9.96 -14.36 38.21
CA HIS A 26 8.70 -13.72 38.56
C HIS A 26 8.49 -12.38 37.86
N VAL A 27 9.55 -11.57 37.76
CA VAL A 27 9.52 -10.27 37.06
C VAL A 27 9.32 -10.48 35.56
N ILE A 28 10.03 -11.43 34.96
CA ILE A 28 9.83 -11.80 33.55
C ILE A 28 8.39 -12.28 33.32
N SER A 29 7.87 -13.12 34.23
CA SER A 29 6.48 -13.59 34.11
C SER A 29 5.46 -12.46 34.22
N ALA A 30 5.61 -11.54 35.17
CA ALA A 30 4.69 -10.42 35.35
C ALA A 30 4.73 -9.48 34.12
N HIS A 31 5.94 -9.22 33.59
CA HIS A 31 6.11 -8.45 32.37
C HIS A 31 5.43 -9.10 31.16
N ASN A 32 5.55 -10.42 31.01
CA ASN A 32 4.87 -11.17 29.95
C ASN A 32 3.34 -11.16 30.12
N ASP A 33 2.84 -11.22 31.37
CA ASP A 33 1.41 -11.10 31.65
C ASP A 33 0.90 -9.72 31.20
N LYS A 34 1.61 -8.64 31.57
CA LYS A 34 1.28 -7.27 31.16
C LYS A 34 1.19 -7.13 29.64
N ILE A 35 2.28 -7.45 28.93
CA ILE A 35 2.36 -7.29 27.47
C ILE A 35 1.30 -8.14 26.78
N GLY A 36 1.17 -9.40 27.19
CA GLY A 36 0.25 -10.34 26.57
C GLY A 36 -1.22 -9.97 26.75
N LEU A 37 -1.63 -9.59 27.95
CA LEU A 37 -3.01 -9.15 28.23
C LEU A 37 -3.31 -7.80 27.56
N GLN A 38 -2.36 -6.86 27.56
CA GLN A 38 -2.48 -5.59 26.83
C GLN A 38 -2.65 -5.83 25.32
N ALA A 39 -1.92 -6.80 24.76
CA ALA A 39 -2.10 -7.17 23.36
C ALA A 39 -3.48 -7.78 23.08
N ILE A 40 -4.00 -8.66 23.94
CA ILE A 40 -5.37 -9.16 23.79
C ILE A 40 -6.38 -8.00 23.86
N HIS A 41 -6.20 -7.03 24.75
CA HIS A 41 -7.05 -5.84 24.83
C HIS A 41 -7.02 -5.02 23.53
N LYS A 42 -5.81 -4.84 22.99
CA LYS A 42 -5.49 -4.11 21.76
C LYS A 42 -6.12 -4.73 20.53
N PHE A 43 -5.94 -6.03 20.32
CA PHE A 43 -6.46 -6.75 19.15
C PHE A 43 -7.89 -7.30 19.36
N GLY A 44 -8.42 -7.19 20.57
CA GLY A 44 -9.72 -7.72 20.99
C GLY A 44 -9.68 -9.19 21.33
N TRP A 45 -9.04 -10.00 20.48
CA TRP A 45 -8.80 -11.41 20.72
C TRP A 45 -7.55 -11.87 19.98
N LEU A 46 -6.85 -12.87 20.55
CA LEU A 46 -5.67 -13.50 19.94
C LEU A 46 -5.69 -15.00 20.20
N ARG A 47 -5.04 -15.82 19.37
CA ARG A 47 -4.77 -17.22 19.70
C ARG A 47 -3.40 -17.36 20.34
N THR A 48 -3.08 -18.58 20.79
CA THR A 48 -1.78 -18.90 21.39
C THR A 48 -0.60 -18.59 20.49
N ARG A 49 -0.76 -18.73 19.17
CA ARG A 49 0.29 -18.41 18.19
C ARG A 49 0.59 -16.92 18.16
N GLU A 50 -0.44 -16.08 18.05
CA GLU A 50 -0.26 -14.62 18.00
C GLU A 50 0.27 -14.07 19.33
N ILE A 51 -0.19 -14.61 20.47
CA ILE A 51 0.41 -14.34 21.79
C ILE A 51 1.91 -14.70 21.79
N GLY A 52 2.25 -15.84 21.21
CA GLY A 52 3.63 -16.28 21.06
C GLY A 52 4.48 -15.37 20.18
N ASN A 53 3.93 -14.87 19.07
CA ASN A 53 4.62 -13.95 18.16
C ASN A 53 5.04 -12.67 18.89
N ILE A 54 4.20 -12.15 19.79
CA ILE A 54 4.51 -10.93 20.57
C ILE A 54 5.55 -11.20 21.65
N LEU A 55 5.34 -12.23 22.48
CA LEU A 55 6.14 -12.44 23.70
C LEU A 55 7.48 -13.14 23.44
N TRP A 56 7.57 -13.93 22.37
CA TRP A 56 8.74 -14.75 22.06
C TRP A 56 8.98 -14.81 20.54
N ALA A 57 9.04 -13.65 19.88
CA ALA A 57 9.15 -13.54 18.41
C ALA A 57 10.23 -14.46 17.81
N ASN A 58 11.42 -14.52 18.42
CA ASN A 58 12.57 -15.27 17.91
C ASN A 58 12.60 -16.74 18.38
N ASN A 59 11.60 -17.21 19.14
CA ASN A 59 11.60 -18.58 19.66
C ASN A 59 10.84 -19.54 18.72
N PRO A 60 11.47 -20.62 18.22
CA PRO A 60 10.80 -21.62 17.38
C PRO A 60 9.57 -22.27 18.04
N THR A 61 9.59 -22.37 19.37
CA THR A 61 8.53 -22.95 20.20
C THR A 61 7.55 -21.90 20.75
N ARG A 62 7.55 -20.67 20.23
CA ARG A 62 6.72 -19.55 20.73
C ARG A 62 5.23 -19.87 20.86
N HIS A 63 4.69 -20.69 19.96
CA HIS A 63 3.30 -21.15 20.02
C HIS A 63 3.01 -22.05 21.25
N ILE A 64 3.98 -22.85 21.68
CA ILE A 64 3.90 -23.69 22.89
C ILE A 64 3.97 -22.79 24.13
N SER A 65 4.89 -21.83 24.15
CA SER A 65 5.02 -20.85 25.23
C SER A 65 3.75 -19.98 25.35
N GLY A 66 3.18 -19.56 24.23
CA GLY A 66 1.89 -18.87 24.15
C GLY A 66 0.74 -19.71 24.72
N ALA A 67 0.69 -21.01 24.43
CA ALA A 67 -0.30 -21.90 25.02
C ALA A 67 -0.11 -22.10 26.54
N ARG A 68 1.14 -22.14 27.01
CA ARG A 68 1.45 -22.23 28.44
C ARG A 68 0.99 -20.99 29.20
N ILE A 69 1.26 -19.79 28.71
CA ILE A 69 0.84 -18.55 29.38
C ILE A 69 -0.68 -18.35 29.32
N ALA A 70 -1.32 -18.69 28.20
CA ALA A 70 -2.77 -18.62 28.09
C ALA A 70 -3.49 -19.54 29.09
N ARG A 71 -2.96 -20.74 29.36
CA ARG A 71 -3.49 -21.63 30.43
C ARG A 71 -3.41 -21.01 31.81
N LYS A 72 -2.32 -20.29 32.12
CA LYS A 72 -2.18 -19.53 33.37
C LYS A 72 -3.24 -18.43 33.46
N TRP A 73 -3.42 -17.64 32.40
CA TRP A 73 -4.42 -16.58 32.37
C TRP A 73 -5.86 -17.11 32.49
N LEU A 74 -6.16 -18.26 31.89
CA LEU A 74 -7.44 -18.95 32.08
C LEU A 74 -7.66 -19.37 33.53
N LYS A 75 -6.64 -19.97 34.18
CA LYS A 75 -6.70 -20.35 35.60
C LYS A 75 -6.98 -19.14 36.50
N ASN A 76 -6.40 -17.99 36.18
CA ASN A 76 -6.62 -16.72 36.88
C ASN A 76 -7.89 -15.98 36.45
N LYS A 77 -8.65 -16.51 35.49
CA LYS A 77 -9.85 -15.90 34.89
C LYS A 77 -9.60 -14.53 34.25
N TRP A 78 -8.35 -14.18 33.91
CA TRP A 78 -8.02 -12.92 33.21
C TRP A 78 -8.45 -12.95 31.75
N VAL A 79 -8.48 -14.13 31.14
CA VAL A 79 -9.00 -14.33 29.79
C VAL A 79 -10.08 -15.39 29.79
N MET A 80 -10.96 -15.34 28.79
CA MET A 80 -11.89 -16.41 28.45
C MET A 80 -11.50 -17.02 27.11
N GLN A 81 -11.77 -18.30 26.93
CA GLN A 81 -11.51 -19.03 25.70
C GLN A 81 -12.81 -19.20 24.90
N LYS A 82 -12.76 -18.91 23.60
CA LYS A 82 -13.83 -19.16 22.64
C LYS A 82 -13.29 -19.90 21.41
N THR A 83 -14.06 -20.83 20.87
CA THR A 83 -13.61 -21.68 19.74
C THR A 83 -13.90 -20.97 18.42
N LEU A 84 -12.88 -20.82 17.57
CA LEU A 84 -13.07 -20.32 16.21
C LEU A 84 -13.67 -21.41 15.30
N PRO A 85 -14.52 -21.03 14.33
CA PRO A 85 -15.11 -21.97 13.37
C PRO A 85 -14.06 -22.77 12.58
N TYR A 86 -14.47 -23.91 12.02
CA TYR A 86 -13.67 -24.79 11.14
C TYR A 86 -12.32 -25.23 11.72
N GLY A 87 -12.21 -25.36 13.04
CA GLY A 87 -11.01 -25.91 13.67
C GLY A 87 -9.81 -24.96 13.70
N HIS A 88 -10.00 -23.65 13.55
CA HIS A 88 -8.91 -22.65 13.60
C HIS A 88 -8.36 -22.37 15.01
N GLY A 89 -8.78 -23.17 15.99
CA GLY A 89 -8.30 -23.15 17.37
C GLY A 89 -9.03 -22.17 18.28
N PRO A 90 -8.56 -22.02 19.53
CA PRO A 90 -9.15 -21.11 20.49
C PRO A 90 -8.69 -19.65 20.31
N ALA A 91 -9.65 -18.73 20.32
CA ALA A 91 -9.45 -17.30 20.53
C ALA A 91 -9.55 -16.99 22.04
N TYR A 92 -8.60 -16.21 22.54
CA TYR A 92 -8.58 -15.72 23.92
C TYR A 92 -9.00 -14.26 23.96
N LEU A 93 -10.00 -13.96 24.76
CA LEU A 93 -10.57 -12.62 24.93
C LEU A 93 -10.36 -12.18 26.38
N LEU A 94 -10.13 -10.89 26.60
CA LEU A 94 -9.98 -10.35 27.93
C LEU A 94 -11.31 -10.42 28.71
N THR A 95 -11.30 -10.89 29.95
CA THR A 95 -12.48 -10.82 30.82
C THR A 95 -12.57 -9.48 31.52
N LYS A 96 -13.65 -9.23 32.27
CA LYS A 96 -13.71 -8.08 33.19
C LYS A 96 -12.60 -8.15 34.25
N ILE A 97 -12.36 -9.33 34.83
CA ILE A 97 -11.30 -9.53 35.84
C ILE A 97 -9.92 -9.23 35.25
N GLY A 98 -9.65 -9.64 34.01
CA GLY A 98 -8.38 -9.34 33.34
C GLY A 98 -8.22 -7.85 32.99
N ALA A 99 -9.31 -7.18 32.63
CA ALA A 99 -9.32 -5.75 32.38
C ALA A 99 -9.11 -4.93 33.66
N ASP A 100 -9.78 -5.30 34.74
CA ASP A 100 -9.62 -4.70 36.06
C ASP A 100 -8.17 -4.92 36.54
N PHE A 101 -7.60 -6.12 36.37
CA PHE A 101 -6.19 -6.40 36.65
C PHE A 101 -5.21 -5.51 35.87
N LEU A 102 -5.44 -5.29 34.57
CA LEU A 102 -4.61 -4.37 33.78
C LEU A 102 -4.67 -2.92 34.27
N THR A 103 -5.86 -2.50 34.72
CA THR A 103 -6.10 -1.15 35.22
C THR A 103 -5.45 -0.96 36.59
N GLU A 104 -5.68 -1.90 37.51
CA GLU A 104 -5.22 -1.83 38.90
C GLU A 104 -3.70 -1.98 39.03
N GLU A 105 -3.09 -2.95 38.34
CA GLU A 105 -1.66 -3.26 38.49
C GLU A 105 -0.76 -2.42 37.59
N TYR A 106 -1.27 -1.96 36.43
CA TYR A 106 -0.44 -1.31 35.41
C TYR A 106 -0.95 0.05 34.95
N GLY A 107 -2.10 0.52 35.45
CA GLY A 107 -2.70 1.79 35.03
C GLY A 107 -3.16 1.81 33.57
N ILE A 108 -3.36 0.64 32.96
CA ILE A 108 -3.81 0.53 31.57
C ILE A 108 -5.33 0.44 31.56
N GLU A 109 -6.01 1.50 31.09
CA GLU A 109 -7.45 1.46 30.89
C GLU A 109 -7.81 0.39 29.86
N ALA A 110 -8.49 -0.66 30.33
CA ALA A 110 -8.85 -1.81 29.52
C ALA A 110 -10.32 -2.17 29.69
N TRP A 111 -10.89 -2.78 28.64
CA TRP A 111 -12.27 -3.27 28.66
C TRP A 111 -12.36 -4.76 28.37
N SER A 112 -13.40 -5.37 28.93
CA SER A 112 -13.75 -6.77 28.65
C SER A 112 -14.06 -6.98 27.17
N GLY A 113 -13.43 -8.00 26.57
CA GLY A 113 -13.68 -8.45 25.20
C GLY A 113 -14.97 -9.27 25.06
N LYS A 114 -15.78 -9.42 26.12
CA LYS A 114 -17.03 -10.22 26.08
C LYS A 114 -17.96 -9.83 24.93
N LYS A 115 -18.00 -8.55 24.54
CA LYS A 115 -18.88 -8.03 23.49
C LYS A 115 -18.35 -8.23 22.06
N ILE A 116 -17.18 -8.83 21.88
CA ILE A 116 -16.60 -9.08 20.56
C ILE A 116 -17.24 -10.33 19.97
N GLY A 117 -17.81 -10.21 18.77
CA GLY A 117 -18.63 -11.25 18.13
C GLY A 117 -20.10 -11.18 18.53
N ASP A 118 -20.89 -12.06 17.95
CA ASP A 118 -22.32 -12.16 18.21
C ASP A 118 -22.59 -13.23 19.28
N HIS A 119 -23.47 -12.92 20.23
CA HIS A 119 -24.03 -13.90 21.16
C HIS A 119 -25.40 -14.29 20.63
N ILE A 120 -25.63 -15.58 20.37
CA ILE A 120 -26.99 -16.02 20.04
C ILE A 120 -27.78 -16.03 21.35
N GLU A 121 -28.82 -15.20 21.42
CA GLU A 121 -29.61 -14.97 22.65
C GLU A 121 -30.17 -16.26 23.29
N GLN A 122 -30.32 -17.33 22.50
CA GLN A 122 -30.93 -18.59 22.93
C GLN A 122 -29.94 -19.58 23.56
N ASP A 123 -28.64 -19.36 23.44
CA ASP A 123 -27.62 -20.22 24.05
C ASP A 123 -26.42 -19.36 24.48
N ALA A 124 -26.32 -19.12 25.79
CA ALA A 124 -25.26 -18.31 26.40
C ALA A 124 -23.84 -18.85 26.12
N ASP A 125 -23.71 -20.12 25.70
CA ASP A 125 -22.44 -20.72 25.30
C ASP A 125 -22.16 -20.63 23.79
N SER A 126 -23.16 -20.26 22.97
CA SER A 126 -23.04 -20.12 21.52
C SER A 126 -22.47 -18.75 21.11
N TRP A 127 -21.22 -18.51 21.48
CA TRP A 127 -20.46 -17.41 20.88
C TRP A 127 -20.18 -17.71 19.41
N LYS A 128 -20.45 -16.74 18.55
CA LYS A 128 -20.00 -16.73 17.16
C LYS A 128 -19.08 -15.55 16.95
N PRO A 129 -17.90 -15.74 16.34
CA PRO A 129 -17.08 -14.59 15.99
C PRO A 129 -17.79 -13.77 14.90
N SER A 130 -17.31 -12.54 14.66
CA SER A 130 -17.78 -11.68 13.57
C SER A 130 -17.78 -12.45 12.24
N LEU A 131 -18.64 -12.08 11.28
CA LEU A 131 -18.61 -12.69 9.93
C LEU A 131 -17.23 -12.55 9.25
N ASN A 132 -16.45 -11.55 9.66
CA ASN A 132 -15.12 -11.23 9.14
C ASN A 132 -13.98 -11.83 9.97
N TRP A 133 -14.25 -12.71 10.94
CA TRP A 133 -13.22 -13.22 11.87
C TRP A 133 -11.97 -13.80 11.21
N ARG A 134 -12.13 -14.33 10.00
CA ARG A 134 -11.03 -14.88 9.22
C ARG A 134 -10.11 -13.80 8.64
N HIS A 135 -10.66 -12.64 8.32
CA HIS A 135 -9.94 -11.43 7.92
C HIS A 135 -9.21 -10.88 9.14
N ASP A 136 -9.94 -10.72 10.26
CA ASP A 136 -9.39 -10.30 11.55
C ASP A 136 -8.23 -11.21 11.98
N LEU A 137 -8.34 -12.52 11.73
CA LEU A 137 -7.28 -13.48 12.06
C LEU A 137 -5.99 -13.22 11.29
N ILE A 138 -6.08 -12.93 9.99
CA ILE A 138 -4.91 -12.65 9.16
C ILE A 138 -4.32 -11.30 9.56
N ALA A 139 -5.16 -10.27 9.74
CA ALA A 139 -4.74 -8.96 10.21
C ALA A 139 -4.00 -9.06 11.55
N ASN A 140 -4.62 -9.68 12.56
CA ASN A 140 -4.01 -9.86 13.88
C ASN A 140 -2.72 -10.70 13.79
N SER A 141 -2.69 -11.77 12.98
CA SER A 141 -1.48 -12.58 12.83
C SER A 141 -0.33 -11.79 12.22
N PHE A 142 -0.59 -11.01 11.18
CA PHE A 142 0.39 -10.14 10.54
C PHE A 142 0.91 -9.07 11.52
N LEU A 143 -0.02 -8.31 12.10
CA LEU A 143 0.30 -7.20 13.01
C LEU A 143 1.03 -7.68 14.28
N THR A 144 0.71 -8.86 14.80
CA THR A 144 1.44 -9.43 15.95
C THR A 144 2.84 -9.92 15.60
N MET A 145 3.10 -10.32 14.35
CA MET A 145 4.46 -10.59 13.87
C MET A 145 5.27 -9.29 13.77
N CYS A 146 4.69 -8.22 13.21
CA CYS A 146 5.34 -6.90 13.17
C CYS A 146 5.66 -6.40 14.59
N MET A 147 4.69 -6.50 15.52
CA MET A 147 4.88 -6.10 16.92
C MET A 147 5.97 -6.93 17.61
N GLY A 148 6.01 -8.25 17.37
CA GLY A 148 7.07 -9.13 17.86
C GLY A 148 8.45 -8.78 17.29
N GLY A 149 8.50 -8.27 16.07
CA GLY A 149 9.71 -7.71 15.45
C GLY A 149 10.10 -6.31 15.93
N GLY A 150 9.43 -5.77 16.96
CA GLY A 150 9.74 -4.47 17.55
C GLY A 150 9.08 -3.27 16.88
N MET A 151 8.20 -3.48 15.88
CA MET A 151 7.48 -2.38 15.25
C MET A 151 6.38 -1.84 16.16
N HIS A 152 6.15 -0.54 16.11
CA HIS A 152 4.94 0.04 16.69
C HIS A 152 3.76 -0.25 15.78
N VAL A 153 2.66 -0.71 16.37
CA VAL A 153 1.50 -1.24 15.66
C VAL A 153 0.24 -0.61 16.23
N VAL A 154 -0.78 -0.38 15.41
CA VAL A 154 -2.14 -0.02 15.87
C VAL A 154 -3.12 -1.00 15.23
N SER A 155 -3.97 -1.65 16.03
CA SER A 155 -4.95 -2.60 15.50
C SER A 155 -6.18 -1.90 14.93
N GLU A 156 -6.93 -2.56 14.05
CA GLU A 156 -8.24 -2.07 13.62
C GLU A 156 -9.17 -1.75 14.80
N LEU A 157 -9.16 -2.56 15.86
CA LEU A 157 -10.03 -2.36 17.02
C LEU A 157 -9.66 -1.08 17.78
N GLU A 158 -8.38 -0.77 17.93
CA GLU A 158 -7.94 0.51 18.51
C GLU A 158 -8.35 1.68 17.64
N LEU A 159 -8.16 1.57 16.32
CA LEU A 159 -8.57 2.60 15.38
C LEU A 159 -10.09 2.84 15.44
N ARG A 160 -10.89 1.78 15.54
CA ARG A 160 -12.36 1.87 15.69
C ARG A 160 -12.77 2.52 17.01
N ARG A 161 -12.05 2.26 18.10
CA ARG A 161 -12.30 2.92 19.40
C ARG A 161 -11.99 4.41 19.33
N LYS A 162 -10.89 4.77 18.67
CA LYS A 162 -10.45 6.16 18.51
C LYS A 162 -11.32 6.95 17.53
N TYR A 163 -11.77 6.32 16.45
CA TYR A 163 -12.57 6.92 15.39
C TYR A 163 -13.87 6.14 15.14
N PRO A 164 -14.82 6.13 16.10
CA PRO A 164 -16.03 5.31 16.01
C PRO A 164 -16.95 5.67 14.83
N ASN A 165 -16.84 6.90 14.32
CA ASN A 165 -17.65 7.41 13.22
C ASN A 165 -16.93 7.38 11.86
N ALA A 166 -15.70 6.86 11.79
CA ALA A 166 -14.98 6.78 10.53
C ALA A 166 -15.65 5.77 9.61
N LYS A 167 -16.00 6.22 8.40
CA LYS A 167 -16.65 5.39 7.38
C LYS A 167 -15.73 4.27 6.87
N LYS A 168 -14.42 4.53 6.86
CA LYS A 168 -13.38 3.58 6.49
C LYS A 168 -12.18 3.75 7.42
N ILE A 169 -11.61 2.63 7.82
CA ILE A 169 -10.43 2.50 8.67
C ILE A 169 -9.57 1.38 8.07
N PRO A 170 -8.23 1.48 8.07
CA PRO A 170 -7.38 0.37 7.65
C PRO A 170 -7.48 -0.81 8.65
N ASP A 171 -7.09 -2.00 8.21
CA ASP A 171 -7.10 -3.21 9.05
C ASP A 171 -6.01 -3.17 10.15
N GLY A 172 -5.08 -2.23 10.04
CA GLY A 172 -4.13 -1.84 11.07
C GLY A 172 -3.17 -0.78 10.57
N LEU A 173 -2.33 -0.28 11.47
CA LEU A 173 -1.18 0.56 11.13
C LEU A 173 0.11 -0.11 11.63
N ILE A 174 1.19 0.06 10.89
CA ILE A 174 2.55 -0.21 11.38
C ILE A 174 3.40 1.05 11.21
N GLU A 175 4.22 1.36 12.20
CA GLU A 175 5.14 2.48 12.14
C GLU A 175 6.47 2.00 11.57
N ARG A 176 6.94 2.70 10.54
CA ARG A 176 8.25 2.45 9.93
C ARG A 176 8.83 3.79 9.49
N ASP A 177 10.10 4.04 9.83
CA ASP A 177 10.81 5.26 9.43
C ASP A 177 10.02 6.54 9.80
N GLU A 178 9.46 6.57 11.02
CA GLU A 178 8.63 7.65 11.58
C GLU A 178 7.31 7.95 10.84
N VAL A 179 6.93 7.12 9.85
CA VAL A 179 5.66 7.24 9.13
C VAL A 179 4.73 6.06 9.40
N TRP A 180 3.43 6.29 9.31
CA TRP A 180 2.43 5.23 9.42
C TRP A 180 2.17 4.58 8.07
N TRP A 181 2.25 3.26 8.03
CA TRP A 181 1.80 2.46 6.91
C TRP A 181 0.42 1.90 7.25
N GLY A 182 -0.58 2.26 6.44
CA GLY A 182 -1.92 1.69 6.52
C GLY A 182 -1.95 0.28 5.94
N ILE A 183 -2.40 -0.69 6.72
CA ILE A 183 -2.47 -2.09 6.31
C ILE A 183 -3.87 -2.42 5.80
N GLU A 184 -3.94 -3.06 4.64
CA GLU A 184 -5.17 -3.61 4.07
C GLU A 184 -4.93 -5.09 3.72
N ILE A 185 -5.72 -5.99 4.31
CA ILE A 185 -5.65 -7.43 4.07
C ILE A 185 -6.53 -7.80 2.88
N GLU A 186 -5.97 -8.57 1.96
CA GLU A 186 -6.68 -9.19 0.85
C GLU A 186 -6.60 -10.71 0.96
N ARG A 187 -7.76 -11.32 1.21
CA ARG A 187 -7.90 -12.74 1.56
C ARG A 187 -8.73 -13.54 0.57
N SER A 188 -9.69 -12.91 -0.10
CA SER A 188 -10.74 -13.63 -0.82
C SER A 188 -10.97 -13.04 -2.19
N ALA A 189 -11.67 -13.78 -3.04
CA ALA A 189 -12.16 -13.26 -4.30
C ALA A 189 -13.18 -12.14 -4.03
N LYS A 190 -12.72 -10.89 -3.93
CA LYS A 190 -13.61 -9.73 -3.95
C LYS A 190 -14.28 -9.64 -5.32
N TRP A 191 -15.56 -9.30 -5.35
CA TRP A 191 -16.23 -8.88 -6.59
C TRP A 191 -15.54 -7.64 -7.16
N SER A 192 -15.68 -7.39 -8.46
CA SER A 192 -15.02 -6.26 -9.15
C SER A 192 -15.30 -4.91 -8.50
N SER A 193 -16.51 -4.70 -7.96
CA SER A 193 -16.89 -3.50 -7.21
C SER A 193 -16.08 -3.32 -5.92
N ASN A 194 -15.96 -4.37 -5.10
CA ASN A 194 -15.20 -4.33 -3.85
C ASN A 194 -13.70 -4.16 -4.12
N MET A 195 -13.19 -4.73 -5.21
CA MET A 195 -11.81 -4.54 -5.64
C MET A 195 -11.53 -3.08 -6.04
N ARG A 196 -12.45 -2.44 -6.78
CA ARG A 196 -12.36 -1.02 -7.11
C ARG A 196 -12.44 -0.14 -5.86
N GLN A 197 -13.26 -0.49 -4.87
CA GLN A 197 -13.32 0.26 -3.61
C GLN A 197 -12.01 0.16 -2.80
N LEU A 198 -11.42 -1.04 -2.74
CA LEU A 198 -10.08 -1.22 -2.16
C LEU A 198 -9.07 -0.35 -2.89
N ALA A 199 -8.93 -0.52 -4.21
CA ALA A 199 -8.00 0.26 -5.04
C ALA A 199 -8.20 1.78 -4.89
N SER A 200 -9.46 2.25 -4.91
CA SER A 200 -9.80 3.66 -4.69
C SER A 200 -9.34 4.16 -3.33
N SER A 201 -9.39 3.32 -2.29
CA SER A 201 -8.95 3.68 -0.95
C SER A 201 -7.42 3.75 -0.85
N LEU A 202 -6.71 2.80 -1.48
CA LEU A 202 -5.24 2.81 -1.55
C LEU A 202 -4.74 4.08 -2.24
N ILE A 203 -5.33 4.42 -3.39
CA ILE A 203 -5.01 5.64 -4.15
C ILE A 203 -5.32 6.88 -3.30
N HIS A 204 -6.50 6.91 -2.67
CA HIS A 204 -6.91 8.07 -1.87
C HIS A 204 -5.94 8.35 -0.72
N VAL A 205 -5.54 7.32 0.04
CA VAL A 205 -4.58 7.49 1.15
C VAL A 205 -3.21 7.92 0.62
N ALA A 206 -2.76 7.36 -0.51
CA ALA A 206 -1.47 7.73 -1.09
C ALA A 206 -1.42 9.18 -1.61
N HIS A 207 -2.54 9.69 -2.14
CA HIS A 207 -2.63 11.08 -2.65
C HIS A 207 -3.05 12.10 -1.59
N HIS A 208 -3.78 11.65 -0.58
CA HIS A 208 -4.30 12.48 0.51
C HIS A 208 -3.94 11.82 1.84
N PRO A 209 -2.68 11.94 2.29
CA PRO A 209 -2.25 11.37 3.56
C PRO A 209 -3.13 11.83 4.71
N ILE A 210 -3.45 10.90 5.61
CA ILE A 210 -4.31 11.15 6.77
C ILE A 210 -3.44 11.21 8.02
N GLU A 211 -3.67 12.16 8.92
CA GLU A 211 -2.94 12.24 10.18
C GLU A 211 -3.47 11.25 11.24
N TYR A 212 -2.55 10.58 11.93
CA TYR A 212 -2.78 9.77 13.11
C TYR A 212 -1.68 10.06 14.14
N GLU A 213 -2.05 10.61 15.30
CA GLU A 213 -1.09 10.97 16.38
C GLU A 213 0.07 11.82 15.86
N ASP A 214 -0.27 12.92 15.18
CA ASP A 214 0.67 13.89 14.62
C ASP A 214 1.64 13.32 13.56
N LYS A 215 1.37 12.11 13.06
CA LYS A 215 2.12 11.45 11.99
C LYS A 215 1.23 11.17 10.80
N LEU A 216 1.80 11.23 9.59
CA LEU A 216 1.06 10.96 8.36
C LEU A 216 0.99 9.46 8.07
N ILE A 217 -0.21 9.01 7.70
CA ILE A 217 -0.45 7.76 6.98
C ILE A 217 -0.31 8.09 5.49
N ASN A 218 0.90 7.95 4.96
CA ASN A 218 1.22 8.30 3.56
C ASN A 218 1.48 7.08 2.66
N THR A 219 1.54 5.89 3.27
CA THR A 219 1.81 4.63 2.57
C THR A 219 0.68 3.67 2.88
N THR A 220 0.15 2.99 1.86
CA THR A 220 -0.78 1.88 2.06
C THR A 220 -0.15 0.58 1.59
N CYS A 221 -0.27 -0.43 2.43
CA CYS A 221 0.31 -1.73 2.26
C CYS A 221 -0.78 -2.78 2.06
N LEU A 222 -0.72 -3.49 0.95
CA LEU A 222 -1.56 -4.63 0.66
C LEU A 222 -0.91 -5.89 1.21
N VAL A 223 -1.50 -6.54 2.20
CA VAL A 223 -1.06 -7.85 2.67
C VAL A 223 -1.94 -8.91 2.05
N TYR A 224 -1.36 -9.92 1.41
CA TYR A 224 -2.12 -10.95 0.70
C TYR A 224 -1.50 -12.33 0.82
N GLU A 225 -2.32 -13.39 0.74
CA GLU A 225 -1.83 -14.76 0.78
C GLU A 225 -0.96 -15.05 -0.45
N ASP A 226 0.26 -15.54 -0.22
CA ASP A 226 1.22 -15.89 -1.27
C ASP A 226 0.65 -17.04 -2.12
N PRO A 227 0.40 -16.82 -3.43
CA PRO A 227 -0.19 -17.82 -4.30
C PRO A 227 0.66 -19.09 -4.41
N LEU A 228 1.98 -19.04 -4.17
CA LEU A 228 2.84 -20.22 -4.21
C LEU A 228 2.63 -21.15 -3.02
N THR A 229 2.01 -20.65 -1.94
CA THR A 229 1.82 -21.38 -0.69
C THR A 229 0.37 -21.51 -0.26
N ALA A 230 -0.55 -20.88 -1.00
CA ALA A 230 -1.98 -20.97 -0.76
C ALA A 230 -2.42 -22.43 -0.76
N HIS A 231 -2.97 -22.88 0.38
CA HIS A 231 -3.43 -24.25 0.52
C HIS A 231 -4.57 -24.52 -0.46
N HIS A 232 -4.39 -25.55 -1.30
CA HIS A 232 -5.28 -25.99 -2.38
C HIS A 232 -6.61 -26.57 -1.87
N ASP A 233 -7.40 -25.82 -1.10
CA ASP A 233 -8.78 -26.18 -0.72
C ASP A 233 -9.75 -26.03 -1.92
N GLY A 234 -9.29 -26.31 -3.15
CA GLY A 234 -10.06 -26.28 -4.39
C GLY A 234 -10.46 -24.87 -4.87
N GLN A 235 -9.99 -23.80 -4.23
CA GLN A 235 -10.25 -22.43 -4.68
C GLN A 235 -9.15 -21.97 -5.65
N ASN A 236 -9.57 -21.31 -6.73
CA ASN A 236 -8.67 -20.80 -7.77
C ASN A 236 -7.54 -19.97 -7.14
N LEU A 237 -6.30 -20.20 -7.58
CA LEU A 237 -5.17 -19.32 -7.29
C LEU A 237 -5.50 -17.91 -7.79
N PHE A 238 -5.79 -17.01 -6.86
CA PHE A 238 -6.09 -15.62 -7.21
C PHE A 238 -4.80 -14.81 -7.17
N ASP A 239 -4.47 -14.19 -8.30
CA ASP A 239 -3.49 -13.12 -8.40
C ASP A 239 -4.02 -11.86 -7.68
N HIS A 240 -4.00 -11.87 -6.34
CA HIS A 240 -4.53 -10.76 -5.53
C HIS A 240 -3.82 -9.44 -5.85
N PHE A 241 -2.48 -9.47 -5.88
CA PHE A 241 -1.66 -8.31 -6.20
C PHE A 241 -1.98 -7.76 -7.59
N GLY A 242 -1.94 -8.60 -8.65
CA GLY A 242 -2.21 -8.12 -10.00
C GLY A 242 -3.66 -7.67 -10.20
N ARG A 243 -4.64 -8.22 -9.46
CA ARG A 243 -6.02 -7.72 -9.48
C ARG A 243 -6.15 -6.33 -8.83
N VAL A 244 -5.53 -6.10 -7.68
CA VAL A 244 -5.50 -4.78 -7.03
C VAL A 244 -4.76 -3.79 -7.92
N LYS A 245 -3.63 -4.21 -8.51
CA LYS A 245 -2.87 -3.42 -9.47
C LYS A 245 -3.73 -2.99 -10.64
N ARG A 246 -4.34 -3.92 -11.38
CA ARG A 246 -5.23 -3.62 -12.52
C ARG A 246 -6.38 -2.70 -12.12
N ALA A 247 -7.02 -2.94 -10.97
CA ALA A 247 -8.08 -2.08 -10.46
C ALA A 247 -7.61 -0.67 -10.12
N SER A 248 -6.39 -0.53 -9.59
CA SER A 248 -5.79 0.77 -9.28
C SER A 248 -5.40 1.53 -10.54
N GLN A 249 -4.78 0.84 -11.50
CA GLN A 249 -4.45 1.39 -12.81
C GLN A 249 -5.70 1.92 -13.54
N ALA A 250 -6.84 1.25 -13.41
CA ALA A 250 -8.12 1.67 -13.99
C ALA A 250 -8.74 2.92 -13.34
N LEU A 251 -8.32 3.26 -12.11
CA LEU A 251 -8.88 4.38 -11.34
C LEU A 251 -8.00 5.64 -11.37
N LEU A 252 -6.69 5.48 -11.58
CA LEU A 252 -5.75 6.60 -11.68
C LEU A 252 -6.03 7.44 -12.94
N LYS A 253 -5.95 8.76 -12.81
CA LYS A 253 -6.02 9.67 -13.96
C LYS A 253 -4.68 9.73 -14.70
N LYS A 254 -4.69 10.28 -15.90
CA LYS A 254 -3.48 10.48 -16.72
C LYS A 254 -2.42 11.28 -15.92
N GLY A 255 -1.23 10.69 -15.80
CA GLY A 255 -0.11 11.28 -15.06
C GLY A 255 -0.16 11.11 -13.54
N GLU A 256 -1.23 10.51 -12.99
CA GLU A 256 -1.26 10.11 -11.59
C GLU A 256 -0.53 8.78 -11.40
N THR A 257 0.27 8.72 -10.34
CA THR A 257 0.93 7.50 -9.88
C THR A 257 0.80 7.39 -8.37
N PHE A 258 0.96 6.18 -7.83
CA PHE A 258 1.21 5.97 -6.40
C PHE A 258 2.06 4.73 -6.19
N THR A 259 2.76 4.68 -5.05
CA THR A 259 3.55 3.50 -4.66
C THR A 259 2.66 2.53 -3.91
N LEU A 260 2.52 1.30 -4.41
CA LEU A 260 1.88 0.21 -3.70
C LEU A 260 2.97 -0.68 -3.10
N VAL A 261 2.94 -0.83 -1.77
CA VAL A 261 3.71 -1.87 -1.08
C VAL A 261 2.82 -3.09 -0.94
N ALA A 262 3.22 -4.22 -1.49
CA ALA A 262 2.48 -5.47 -1.41
C ALA A 262 3.31 -6.50 -0.66
N ILE A 263 2.79 -7.03 0.45
CA ILE A 263 3.48 -7.96 1.32
C ILE A 263 2.80 -9.33 1.20
N PRO A 264 3.43 -10.30 0.52
CA PRO A 264 2.92 -11.65 0.49
C PRO A 264 3.12 -12.31 1.86
N VAL A 265 2.15 -13.12 2.27
CA VAL A 265 2.20 -13.87 3.53
C VAL A 265 1.87 -15.33 3.31
N LYS A 266 2.58 -16.21 4.02
CA LYS A 266 2.25 -17.65 4.04
C LYS A 266 1.29 -17.93 5.18
N LEU A 267 0.22 -18.67 4.89
CA LEU A 267 -0.79 -19.02 5.88
C LEU A 267 -0.68 -20.48 6.35
N LYS A 268 -0.97 -20.73 7.62
CA LYS A 268 -1.21 -22.09 8.16
C LYS A 268 -2.32 -22.06 9.19
N GLY A 269 -3.38 -22.83 8.96
CA GLY A 269 -4.58 -22.77 9.81
C GLY A 269 -5.17 -21.35 9.87
N GLY A 270 -5.15 -20.64 8.74
CA GLY A 270 -5.59 -19.24 8.61
C GLY A 270 -4.73 -18.19 9.32
N ALA A 271 -3.61 -18.58 9.96
CA ALA A 271 -2.64 -17.69 10.58
C ALA A 271 -1.56 -17.28 9.59
N VAL A 272 -1.06 -16.05 9.68
CA VAL A 272 0.26 -15.73 9.10
C VAL A 272 1.34 -16.48 9.87
N ILE A 273 2.18 -17.23 9.15
CA ILE A 273 3.34 -17.94 9.72
C ILE A 273 4.67 -17.38 9.23
N GLU A 274 4.67 -16.71 8.09
CA GLU A 274 5.83 -16.13 7.45
C GLU A 274 5.39 -14.90 6.68
N ILE A 275 6.16 -13.82 6.81
CA ILE A 275 6.05 -12.61 5.99
C ILE A 275 7.17 -12.72 4.96
N THR A 276 6.84 -12.68 3.68
CA THR A 276 7.85 -12.75 2.62
C THR A 276 8.29 -11.34 2.22
N THR A 277 9.32 -11.27 1.37
CA THR A 277 9.88 -10.00 0.91
C THR A 277 8.81 -9.11 0.27
N PRO A 278 8.63 -7.86 0.75
CA PRO A 278 7.69 -6.92 0.16
C PRO A 278 8.01 -6.64 -1.31
N LEU A 279 6.96 -6.59 -2.13
CA LEU A 279 7.00 -6.07 -3.50
C LEU A 279 6.63 -4.59 -3.45
N ILE A 280 7.54 -3.73 -3.90
CA ILE A 280 7.29 -2.29 -4.00
C ILE A 280 7.14 -1.95 -5.46
N GLU A 281 5.95 -1.49 -5.86
CA GLU A 281 5.69 -1.12 -7.25
C GLU A 281 5.07 0.29 -7.35
N VAL A 282 5.59 1.09 -8.28
CA VAL A 282 4.96 2.35 -8.67
C VAL A 282 3.86 2.05 -9.69
N ILE A 283 2.61 2.28 -9.30
CA ILE A 283 1.44 2.06 -10.14
C ILE A 283 1.05 3.39 -10.77
N GLY A 284 1.07 3.46 -12.10
CA GLY A 284 0.48 4.55 -12.89
C GLY A 284 -0.86 4.15 -13.51
N ALA A 285 -1.57 5.12 -14.09
CA ALA A 285 -2.77 4.84 -14.86
C ALA A 285 -2.53 3.75 -15.93
N SER A 286 -3.51 2.87 -16.12
CA SER A 286 -3.49 1.82 -17.13
C SER A 286 -3.33 2.46 -18.50
N TYR A 287 -2.14 2.32 -19.09
CA TYR A 287 -1.93 2.78 -20.45
C TYR A 287 -2.84 2.00 -21.41
N GLU A 288 -3.09 0.71 -21.18
CA GLU A 288 -3.98 -0.12 -22.02
C GLU A 288 -5.45 0.34 -22.04
N GLU A 289 -6.04 0.78 -20.93
CA GLU A 289 -7.45 1.26 -20.92
C GLU A 289 -7.59 2.66 -21.51
N HIS A 290 -6.61 3.53 -21.27
CA HIS A 290 -6.54 4.83 -21.94
C HIS A 290 -6.22 4.68 -23.43
N TYR A 291 -5.36 3.71 -23.78
CA TYR A 291 -4.97 3.35 -25.14
C TYR A 291 -6.16 2.74 -25.89
N ASN A 292 -6.89 1.80 -25.29
CA ASN A 292 -8.14 1.25 -25.84
C ASN A 292 -9.23 2.33 -26.03
N ARG A 293 -9.26 3.38 -25.19
CA ARG A 293 -10.10 4.58 -25.40
C ARG A 293 -9.58 5.50 -26.51
N SER A 294 -8.26 5.62 -26.72
CA SER A 294 -7.70 6.34 -27.88
C SER A 294 -7.74 5.52 -29.18
N LEU A 295 -7.78 4.19 -29.10
CA LEU A 295 -7.98 3.27 -30.23
C LEU A 295 -9.37 3.42 -30.83
N THR A 296 -10.38 3.79 -30.03
CA THR A 296 -11.69 4.20 -30.57
C THR A 296 -11.65 5.51 -31.37
N GLY A 297 -10.52 6.23 -31.35
CA GLY A 297 -10.25 7.40 -32.18
C GLY A 297 -9.30 7.13 -33.36
N LEU A 298 -8.77 5.91 -33.52
CA LEU A 298 -8.00 5.54 -34.71
C LEU A 298 -8.92 5.45 -35.93
N LYS A 299 -8.56 6.17 -36.98
CA LYS A 299 -9.23 6.08 -38.28
C LYS A 299 -8.47 5.09 -39.14
N TRP A 300 -9.15 4.03 -39.57
CA TRP A 300 -8.70 3.24 -40.70
C TRP A 300 -8.95 4.06 -41.96
N ASN A 301 -7.89 4.30 -42.73
CA ASN A 301 -8.03 4.85 -44.07
C ASN A 301 -8.28 3.65 -45.00
N VAL A 302 -9.51 3.53 -45.48
CA VAL A 302 -9.91 2.50 -46.44
C VAL A 302 -9.72 3.06 -47.84
N HIS A 303 -8.90 2.39 -48.65
CA HIS A 303 -8.63 2.78 -50.03
C HIS A 303 -9.60 2.08 -51.01
N ASP A 304 -9.68 2.59 -52.24
CA ASP A 304 -10.61 2.12 -53.28
C ASP A 304 -10.42 0.63 -53.66
N ASP A 305 -9.22 0.08 -53.44
CA ASP A 305 -8.88 -1.31 -53.70
C ASP A 305 -9.17 -2.26 -52.51
N LYS A 306 -9.79 -1.75 -51.45
CA LYS A 306 -10.07 -2.41 -50.17
C LYS A 306 -8.83 -2.69 -49.31
N SER A 307 -7.67 -2.12 -49.65
CA SER A 307 -6.57 -2.04 -48.69
C SER A 307 -6.94 -1.07 -47.57
N MET A 308 -6.38 -1.30 -46.39
CA MET A 308 -6.61 -0.46 -45.21
C MET A 308 -5.28 -0.11 -44.58
N ASP A 309 -5.07 1.18 -44.36
CA ASP A 309 -3.93 1.65 -43.60
C ASP A 309 -4.40 2.20 -42.25
N LEU A 310 -3.69 1.79 -41.21
CA LEU A 310 -3.82 2.42 -39.90
C LEU A 310 -2.81 3.55 -39.83
N ASP A 311 -3.31 4.78 -39.99
CA ASP A 311 -2.46 5.97 -39.97
C ASP A 311 -2.04 6.30 -38.52
N PHE A 312 -0.77 6.05 -38.22
CA PHE A 312 -0.11 6.41 -36.97
C PHE A 312 0.72 7.71 -37.08
N SER A 313 0.63 8.47 -38.17
CA SER A 313 1.53 9.58 -38.52
C SER A 313 1.73 10.67 -37.45
N SER A 314 0.88 10.71 -36.42
CA SER A 314 1.04 11.61 -35.28
C SER A 314 1.76 11.01 -34.06
N TYR A 315 2.02 9.70 -34.00
CA TYR A 315 2.47 9.03 -32.77
C TYR A 315 3.57 7.97 -32.93
N THR A 316 3.75 7.31 -34.07
CA THR A 316 4.79 6.27 -34.23
C THR A 316 5.36 6.17 -35.65
N PRO A 317 6.63 5.72 -35.84
CA PRO A 317 7.24 5.49 -37.15
C PRO A 317 6.80 4.16 -37.79
N PHE A 318 5.80 3.48 -37.24
CA PHE A 318 5.32 2.21 -37.75
C PHE A 318 4.05 2.44 -38.58
N SER A 319 3.99 1.83 -39.76
CA SER A 319 2.76 1.68 -40.55
C SER A 319 2.27 0.24 -40.49
N VAL A 320 0.94 0.10 -40.41
CA VAL A 320 0.26 -1.19 -40.50
C VAL A 320 -0.60 -1.15 -41.75
N SER A 321 -0.25 -1.98 -42.73
CA SER A 321 -1.06 -2.18 -43.93
C SER A 321 -1.82 -3.50 -43.82
N ILE A 322 -3.07 -3.49 -44.26
CA ILE A 322 -3.89 -4.68 -44.41
C ILE A 322 -4.32 -4.78 -45.88
N GLU A 323 -3.82 -5.79 -46.58
CA GLU A 323 -4.06 -5.98 -48.01
C GLU A 323 -4.84 -7.26 -48.30
N PRO A 324 -5.86 -7.23 -49.17
CA PRO A 324 -6.51 -8.45 -49.64
C PRO A 324 -5.59 -9.24 -50.60
N THR A 325 -5.23 -10.46 -50.23
CA THR A 325 -4.30 -11.29 -51.04
C THR A 325 -4.95 -11.90 -52.29
N ASN A 326 -6.28 -11.86 -52.41
CA ASN A 326 -7.00 -12.36 -53.58
C ASN A 326 -8.40 -11.72 -53.70
N LYS A 327 -8.77 -11.21 -54.89
CA LYS A 327 -10.03 -10.47 -55.08
C LYS A 327 -11.31 -11.30 -54.84
N SER A 328 -11.20 -12.62 -54.80
CA SER A 328 -12.34 -13.55 -54.71
C SER A 328 -12.48 -14.28 -53.36
N LYS A 329 -11.58 -14.06 -52.40
CA LYS A 329 -11.60 -14.72 -51.08
C LYS A 329 -11.23 -13.74 -49.96
N ASN A 330 -11.85 -13.90 -48.78
CA ASN A 330 -11.61 -13.12 -47.55
C ASN A 330 -10.22 -13.41 -46.93
N ASP A 331 -9.17 -13.39 -47.75
CA ASP A 331 -7.79 -13.63 -47.33
C ASP A 331 -7.07 -12.29 -47.22
N TRP A 332 -6.62 -11.96 -46.01
CA TRP A 332 -5.96 -10.71 -45.69
C TRP A 332 -4.48 -10.94 -45.35
N LEU A 333 -3.61 -10.05 -45.80
CA LEU A 333 -2.22 -9.94 -45.36
C LEU A 333 -2.14 -8.73 -44.43
N ILE A 334 -1.60 -8.93 -43.23
CA ILE A 334 -1.25 -7.81 -42.34
C ILE A 334 0.26 -7.67 -42.43
N SER A 335 0.75 -6.52 -42.85
CA SER A 335 2.18 -6.20 -42.89
C SER A 335 2.48 -5.02 -41.96
N PHE A 336 3.62 -5.12 -41.28
CA PHE A 336 4.16 -4.04 -40.46
C PHE A 336 5.45 -3.55 -41.09
N SER A 337 5.53 -2.24 -41.31
CA SER A 337 6.74 -1.59 -41.77
C SER A 337 7.12 -0.46 -40.82
N GLN A 338 8.42 -0.21 -40.71
CA GLN A 338 8.99 0.90 -39.95
C GLN A 338 9.58 1.89 -40.96
N GLU A 339 9.27 3.19 -40.81
CA GLU A 339 10.02 4.25 -41.48
C GLU A 339 11.37 4.39 -40.77
N ASP A 340 12.42 3.87 -41.39
CA ASP A 340 13.77 4.30 -41.07
C ASP A 340 14.14 5.51 -41.93
N ASP A 341 14.93 6.41 -41.34
CA ASP A 341 15.35 7.68 -41.90
C ASP A 341 15.81 7.52 -43.36
N LEU A 342 14.94 7.95 -44.29
CA LEU A 342 15.16 8.06 -45.74
C LEU A 342 15.29 6.73 -46.52
N SER A 343 14.16 6.35 -47.15
CA SER A 343 14.00 5.67 -48.45
C SER A 343 13.78 4.15 -48.54
N ASP A 344 13.85 3.37 -47.46
CA ASP A 344 13.51 1.93 -47.50
C ASP A 344 12.58 1.52 -46.33
N TYR A 345 11.41 0.94 -46.65
CA TYR A 345 10.56 0.28 -45.65
C TYR A 345 11.06 -1.15 -45.45
N GLU A 346 11.58 -1.51 -44.27
CA GLU A 346 11.78 -2.91 -43.93
C GLU A 346 10.47 -3.52 -43.42
N GLU A 347 9.93 -4.49 -44.17
CA GLU A 347 8.84 -5.35 -43.73
C GLU A 347 9.38 -6.34 -42.70
N PHE A 348 9.07 -6.11 -41.42
CA PHE A 348 9.61 -6.95 -40.34
C PHE A 348 8.66 -8.07 -39.91
N PHE A 349 7.39 -7.99 -40.29
CA PHE A 349 6.40 -9.03 -40.00
C PHE A 349 5.27 -9.01 -41.02
N SER A 350 4.94 -10.17 -41.56
CA SER A 350 3.69 -10.37 -42.30
C SER A 350 3.05 -11.72 -42.01
N GLU A 351 1.72 -11.71 -41.86
CA GLU A 351 0.95 -12.92 -41.56
C GLU A 351 -0.37 -12.91 -42.33
N LYS A 352 -0.69 -14.07 -42.91
CA LYS A 352 -1.86 -14.26 -43.76
C LYS A 352 -3.01 -14.88 -42.97
N TYR A 353 -4.19 -14.31 -43.12
CA TYR A 353 -5.41 -14.72 -42.43
C TYR A 353 -6.54 -14.99 -43.42
N SER A 354 -7.13 -16.17 -43.34
CA SER A 354 -8.25 -16.58 -44.21
C SER A 354 -9.59 -16.51 -43.48
N SER A 355 -10.64 -16.16 -44.23
CA SER A 355 -12.04 -16.22 -43.77
C SER A 355 -12.37 -15.30 -42.59
N MET A 356 -11.62 -14.21 -42.41
CA MET A 356 -11.90 -13.21 -41.37
C MET A 356 -12.73 -12.06 -41.93
N SER A 357 -13.67 -11.55 -41.12
CA SER A 357 -14.33 -10.27 -41.42
C SER A 357 -13.36 -9.11 -41.27
N GLU A 358 -13.66 -8.00 -41.93
CA GLU A 358 -12.90 -6.74 -41.84
C GLU A 358 -12.65 -6.31 -40.39
N LEU A 359 -13.70 -6.28 -39.55
CA LEU A 359 -13.56 -5.92 -38.14
C LEU A 359 -12.68 -6.92 -37.37
N ALA A 360 -12.75 -8.20 -37.71
CA ALA A 360 -11.94 -9.22 -37.07
C ALA A 360 -10.45 -9.08 -37.46
N ILE A 361 -10.15 -8.76 -38.71
CA ILE A 361 -8.76 -8.59 -39.16
C ILE A 361 -8.15 -7.30 -38.61
N GLN A 362 -8.91 -6.20 -38.52
CA GLN A 362 -8.48 -4.97 -37.85
C GLN A 362 -8.10 -5.22 -36.38
N ARG A 363 -8.93 -5.98 -35.65
CA ARG A 363 -8.63 -6.38 -34.26
C ARG A 363 -7.38 -7.26 -34.19
N LYS A 364 -7.18 -8.13 -35.18
CA LYS A 364 -6.04 -9.03 -35.21
C LYS A 364 -4.73 -8.29 -35.49
N ALA A 365 -4.74 -7.36 -36.44
CA ALA A 365 -3.61 -6.48 -36.72
C ALA A 365 -3.19 -5.68 -35.48
N LEU A 366 -4.16 -5.15 -34.74
CA LEU A 366 -3.91 -4.46 -33.48
C LEU A 366 -3.31 -5.38 -32.40
N GLU A 367 -3.83 -6.61 -32.26
CA GLU A 367 -3.29 -7.62 -31.34
C GLU A 367 -1.82 -7.95 -31.65
N LEU A 368 -1.50 -8.12 -32.95
CA LEU A 368 -0.14 -8.40 -33.42
C LEU A 368 0.81 -7.22 -33.16
N LEU A 369 0.38 -5.99 -33.44
CA LEU A 369 1.14 -4.78 -33.14
C LEU A 369 1.50 -4.70 -31.65
N LEU A 370 0.52 -4.93 -30.78
CA LEU A 370 0.69 -4.91 -29.32
C LEU A 370 1.61 -6.03 -28.81
N LYS A 371 1.65 -7.16 -29.52
CA LYS A 371 2.56 -8.27 -29.23
C LYS A 371 3.97 -8.04 -29.77
N SER A 372 4.16 -7.15 -30.75
CA SER A 372 5.49 -6.82 -31.26
C SER A 372 6.39 -6.30 -30.14
N LYS A 373 7.54 -6.96 -29.98
CA LYS A 373 8.56 -6.54 -29.01
C LYS A 373 9.14 -5.18 -29.41
N GLN A 374 9.38 -4.96 -30.70
CA GLN A 374 9.92 -3.71 -31.24
C GLN A 374 8.97 -2.53 -31.02
N TYR A 375 7.66 -2.71 -31.29
CA TYR A 375 6.67 -1.68 -31.03
C TYR A 375 6.60 -1.32 -29.54
N ARG A 376 6.58 -2.34 -28.66
CA ARG A 376 6.60 -2.12 -27.21
C ARG A 376 7.86 -1.38 -26.79
N THR A 377 9.04 -1.84 -27.20
CA THR A 377 10.32 -1.21 -26.84
C THR A 377 10.38 0.25 -27.31
N PHE A 378 10.09 0.53 -28.58
CA PHE A 378 10.11 1.89 -29.13
C PHE A 378 9.12 2.81 -28.41
N PHE A 379 7.89 2.34 -28.20
CA PHE A 379 6.85 3.13 -27.55
C PHE A 379 7.18 3.40 -26.08
N TYR A 380 7.63 2.37 -25.35
CA TYR A 380 8.05 2.52 -23.95
C TYR A 380 9.25 3.45 -23.85
N GLU A 381 10.27 3.33 -24.69
CA GLU A 381 11.49 4.16 -24.62
C GLU A 381 11.19 5.63 -24.92
N LYS A 382 10.45 5.92 -26.00
CA LYS A 382 10.10 7.29 -26.38
C LYS A 382 9.15 7.95 -25.38
N TRP A 383 8.09 7.24 -24.99
CA TRP A 383 7.13 7.74 -23.99
C TRP A 383 7.79 7.93 -22.62
N TYR A 384 8.60 6.99 -22.18
CA TYR A 384 9.31 7.08 -20.90
C TYR A 384 10.32 8.23 -20.91
N ALA A 385 11.02 8.48 -22.03
CA ALA A 385 11.89 9.63 -22.18
C ALA A 385 11.13 10.96 -22.11
N GLU A 386 9.98 11.07 -22.79
CA GLU A 386 9.10 12.25 -22.75
C GLU A 386 8.52 12.47 -21.34
N GLU A 387 8.09 11.41 -20.65
CA GLU A 387 7.53 11.52 -19.29
C GLU A 387 8.61 11.91 -18.27
N ILE A 388 9.82 11.36 -18.37
CA ILE A 388 10.97 11.81 -17.57
C ILE A 388 11.28 13.29 -17.85
N ALA A 389 11.25 13.72 -19.11
CA ALA A 389 11.47 15.12 -19.46
C ALA A 389 10.39 16.02 -18.86
N ASN A 390 9.11 15.64 -18.97
CA ASN A 390 7.97 16.37 -18.40
C ASN A 390 8.03 16.43 -16.87
N ARG A 391 8.44 15.34 -16.21
CA ARG A 391 8.61 15.31 -14.76
C ARG A 391 9.75 16.22 -14.31
N LYS A 392 10.91 16.15 -14.96
CA LYS A 392 12.03 17.05 -14.70
C LYS A 392 11.63 18.51 -14.88
N GLU A 393 10.83 18.82 -15.89
CA GLU A 393 10.35 20.17 -16.14
C GLU A 393 9.35 20.63 -15.06
N LYS A 394 8.41 19.79 -14.64
CA LYS A 394 7.51 20.11 -13.51
C LYS A 394 8.27 20.32 -12.20
N GLU A 395 9.26 19.48 -11.91
CA GLU A 395 10.12 19.62 -10.73
C GLU A 395 10.94 20.91 -10.79
N ARG A 396 11.47 21.27 -11.97
CA ARG A 396 12.15 22.56 -12.21
C ARG A 396 11.23 23.75 -11.91
N LEU A 397 10.02 23.76 -12.48
CA LEU A 397 9.04 24.83 -12.27
C LEU A 397 8.60 24.95 -10.81
N ALA A 398 8.35 23.83 -10.12
CA ALA A 398 7.99 23.83 -8.71
C ALA A 398 9.13 24.38 -7.81
N ASN A 399 10.38 24.06 -8.14
CA ASN A 399 11.54 24.61 -7.43
C ASN A 399 11.71 26.12 -7.69
N GLU A 400 11.47 26.59 -8.92
CA GLU A 400 11.47 28.02 -9.25
C GLU A 400 10.41 28.80 -8.46
N GLU A 401 9.22 28.24 -8.30
CA GLU A 401 8.14 28.84 -7.52
C GLU A 401 8.48 28.89 -6.01
N LYS A 402 9.09 27.83 -5.46
CA LYS A 402 9.58 27.81 -4.08
C LYS A 402 10.67 28.87 -3.85
N ILE A 403 11.62 29.00 -4.78
CA ILE A 403 12.67 30.03 -4.71
C ILE A 403 12.04 31.44 -4.76
N LYS A 404 11.07 31.66 -5.66
CA LYS A 404 10.36 32.94 -5.78
C LYS A 404 9.62 33.31 -4.49
N THR A 405 8.97 32.33 -3.86
CA THR A 405 8.24 32.53 -2.59
C THR A 405 9.19 32.88 -1.46
N LYS A 406 10.29 32.13 -1.33
CA LYS A 406 11.33 32.37 -0.31
C LYS A 406 11.99 33.75 -0.48
N ASN A 407 12.24 34.17 -1.72
CA ASN A 407 12.77 35.51 -1.99
C ASN A 407 11.77 36.61 -1.63
N ALA A 408 10.48 36.42 -1.88
CA ALA A 408 9.45 37.38 -1.48
C ALA A 408 9.33 37.51 0.06
N GLU A 409 9.47 36.41 0.80
CA GLU A 409 9.54 36.44 2.27
C GLU A 409 10.79 37.16 2.78
N LEU A 410 11.95 36.90 2.19
CA LEU A 410 13.20 37.60 2.53
C LEU A 410 13.10 39.11 2.30
N GLU A 411 12.46 39.55 1.21
CA GLU A 411 12.22 40.98 0.97
C GLU A 411 11.26 41.60 1.99
N LYS A 412 10.20 40.89 2.39
CA LYS A 412 9.32 41.35 3.49
C LYS A 412 10.10 41.51 4.81
N ILE A 413 10.99 40.58 5.12
CA ILE A 413 11.85 40.66 6.32
C ILE A 413 12.79 41.87 6.23
N LYS A 414 13.42 42.11 5.07
CA LYS A 414 14.28 43.29 4.87
C LYS A 414 13.52 44.60 5.06
N ILE A 415 12.32 44.72 4.48
CA ILE A 415 11.48 45.92 4.62
C ILE A 415 11.06 46.12 6.09
N SER A 416 10.70 45.04 6.78
CA SER A 416 10.36 45.08 8.21
C SER A 416 11.55 45.56 9.05
N ASN A 417 12.73 44.99 8.84
CA ASN A 417 13.95 45.37 9.55
C ASN A 417 14.36 46.83 9.27
N GLN A 418 14.24 47.29 8.02
CA GLN A 418 14.48 48.69 7.67
C GLN A 418 13.48 49.64 8.36
N THR A 419 12.23 49.22 8.49
CA THR A 419 11.19 50.00 9.19
C THR A 419 11.49 50.12 10.67
N ILE A 420 11.88 49.01 11.32
CA ILE A 420 12.29 48.98 12.73
C ILE A 420 13.51 49.89 12.95
N GLU A 421 14.50 49.84 12.07
CA GLU A 421 15.70 50.67 12.17
C GLU A 421 15.37 52.17 12.00
N ASN A 422 14.51 52.51 11.03
CA ASN A 422 14.05 53.89 10.84
C ASN A 422 13.28 54.41 12.06
N GLN A 423 12.46 53.57 12.70
CA GLN A 423 11.75 53.92 13.94
C GLN A 423 12.72 54.14 15.10
N ARG A 424 13.75 53.30 15.23
CA ARG A 424 14.81 53.45 16.23
C ARG A 424 15.55 54.79 16.08
N ILE A 425 15.97 55.13 14.85
CA ILE A 425 16.64 56.39 14.53
C ILE A 425 15.73 57.60 14.85
N ALA A 426 14.43 57.52 14.58
CA ALA A 426 13.48 58.59 14.89
C ALA A 426 13.35 58.80 16.41
N GLN A 427 13.23 57.72 17.19
CA GLN A 427 13.18 57.78 18.65
C GLN A 427 14.46 58.36 19.27
N GLU A 428 15.64 58.00 18.74
CA GLU A 428 16.92 58.57 19.19
C GLU A 428 17.00 60.09 18.93
N LYS A 429 16.47 60.56 17.79
CA LYS A 429 16.41 62.01 17.49
C LYS A 429 15.46 62.77 18.42
N GLU A 430 14.30 62.21 18.73
CA GLU A 430 13.35 62.83 19.68
C GLU A 430 13.88 62.81 21.12
N GLY A 431 14.50 61.71 21.55
CA GLY A 431 15.12 61.60 22.87
C GLY A 431 16.31 62.55 23.05
N GLY A 432 17.14 62.74 22.02
CA GLY A 432 18.24 63.70 22.01
C GLY A 432 17.77 65.17 22.13
N PHE A 433 16.61 65.50 21.54
CA PHE A 433 16.02 66.83 21.64
C PHE A 433 15.53 67.16 23.07
N PHE A 434 14.93 66.17 23.76
CA PHE A 434 14.53 66.33 25.17
C PHE A 434 15.73 66.39 26.14
N GLY A 435 16.82 65.68 25.84
CA GLY A 435 18.07 65.79 26.60
C GLY A 435 18.70 67.18 26.54
N PHE A 436 18.60 67.86 25.38
CA PHE A 436 19.17 69.20 25.18
C PHE A 436 18.34 70.32 25.82
N LEU A 437 17.01 70.16 25.96
CA LEU A 437 16.17 71.13 26.68
C LEU A 437 16.32 71.06 28.19
N LYS A 438 16.72 69.91 28.77
CA LYS A 438 16.99 69.80 30.21
C LYS A 438 18.31 70.41 30.66
N SER A 439 19.27 70.66 29.75
CA SER A 439 20.56 71.26 30.12
C SER A 439 20.59 72.80 30.10
N LYS A 440 19.54 73.47 29.61
CA LYS A 440 19.45 74.95 29.59
C LYS A 440 18.64 75.57 30.74
N ASN A 441 18.10 74.77 31.65
CA ASN A 441 17.43 75.23 32.87
C ASN A 441 18.27 74.99 34.14
N LYS A 442 19.60 75.07 34.02
CA LYS A 442 20.52 75.13 35.16
C LYS A 442 21.30 76.42 35.15
#